data_AF-A0A0R2LAP5-F1
#
_entry.id   AF-A0A0R2LAP5-F1
#
_cell.length_a   1.000
_cell.length_b   1.000
_cell.length_c   1.000
_cell.angle_alpha   90.00
_cell.angle_beta   90.00
_cell.angle_gamma   90.00
#
_symmetry.space_group_name_H-M   'P 1'
#
loop_
_entity.id
_entity.type
_entity.pdbx_description
1 polymer ?
#
loop_
_entity_poly.entity_id
_entity_poly.type
_entity_poly.pdbx_seq_one_letter_code
_entity_poly.pdbx_strand_id
1 'polypeptide(L)' 'MTSVWFGPWTLTQSQEMALSGTTLAGTKVIFVYHNPALARLNRAQISGLEYEVVDLNIEEDPGPSSFDLITLRRVTARE' A
#
# COMPACT_ATOMS: atom_id res chain seq x y z
N MET A 1 6.91 2.01 -16.21
CA MET A 1 7.14 1.22 -14.99
C MET A 1 7.87 2.14 -14.03
N THR A 2 7.30 2.38 -12.85
CA THR A 2 7.83 3.35 -11.87
C THR A 2 8.38 2.58 -10.68
N SER A 3 9.61 2.86 -10.30
CA SER A 3 10.25 2.30 -9.10
C SER A 3 10.33 3.39 -8.04
N VAL A 4 9.99 3.05 -6.80
CA VAL A 4 9.95 3.99 -5.67
C VAL A 4 10.60 3.36 -4.45
N TRP A 5 11.12 4.21 -3.57
CA TRP A 5 11.51 3.78 -2.22
C TRP A 5 10.27 3.56 -1.38
N PHE A 6 10.26 2.48 -0.61
CA PHE A 6 9.19 2.17 0.33
C PHE A 6 9.78 1.63 1.63
N GLY A 7 8.98 1.68 2.69
CA GLY A 7 9.28 0.98 3.93
C GLY A 7 8.01 0.34 4.53
N PRO A 8 8.16 -0.61 5.47
CA PRO A 8 7.03 -1.21 6.13
C PRO A 8 6.30 -0.18 7.00
N TRP A 9 4.97 -0.27 7.06
CA TRP A 9 4.14 0.52 7.96
C TRP A 9 3.31 -0.40 8.85
N THR A 10 3.34 -0.14 10.16
CA THR A 10 2.47 -0.81 11.12
C THR A 10 1.22 0.05 11.31
N LEU A 11 0.06 -0.52 11.01
CA LEU A 11 -1.21 0.16 11.19
C LEU A 11 -1.45 0.46 12.67
N THR A 12 -2.02 1.63 12.96
CA THR A 12 -2.61 1.89 14.28
C THR A 12 -3.94 1.14 14.41
N GLN A 13 -4.39 0.89 15.64
CA GLN A 13 -5.68 0.22 15.89
C GLN A 13 -6.85 0.92 15.17
N SER A 14 -6.87 2.24 15.12
CA SER A 14 -7.90 3.01 14.40
C SER A 14 -7.86 2.78 12.88
N GLN A 15 -6.67 2.65 12.30
CA GLN A 15 -6.51 2.35 10.88
C GLN A 15 -6.88 0.90 10.56
N GLU A 16 -6.55 -0.05 11.46
CA GLU A 16 -7.00 -1.44 11.35
C GLU A 16 -8.53 -1.53 11.37
N MET A 17 -9.20 -0.78 12.25
CA MET A 17 -10.66 -0.72 12.32
C MET A 17 -11.28 -0.16 11.04
N ALA A 18 -10.70 0.89 10.45
CA ALA A 18 -11.16 1.43 9.16
C ALA A 18 -11.06 0.40 8.03
N LEU A 19 -10.07 -0.50 8.11
CA LEU A 19 -9.82 -1.55 7.14
C LEU A 19 -10.60 -2.86 7.43
N SER A 20 -11.17 -3.02 8.63
CA SER A 20 -11.76 -4.27 9.15
C SER A 20 -13.03 -4.74 8.44
N GLY A 21 -13.54 -3.99 7.45
CA GLY A 21 -14.58 -4.45 6.52
C GLY A 21 -14.05 -5.35 5.38
N THR A 22 -12.72 -5.42 5.22
CA THR A 22 -12.03 -6.21 4.20
C THR A 22 -11.21 -7.28 4.91
N THR A 23 -11.17 -8.52 4.42
CA THR A 23 -10.36 -9.58 5.05
C THR A 23 -8.87 -9.21 5.02
N LEU A 24 -8.36 -8.67 6.14
CA LEU A 24 -6.96 -8.20 6.32
C LEU A 24 -5.95 -9.33 6.55
N ALA A 25 -6.40 -10.58 6.60
CA ALA A 25 -5.51 -11.71 6.76
C ALA A 25 -4.56 -11.80 5.55
N GLY A 26 -3.26 -11.63 5.79
CA GLY A 26 -2.22 -11.69 4.76
C GLY A 26 -1.99 -10.39 3.99
N THR A 27 -2.54 -9.26 4.42
CA THR A 27 -2.19 -7.93 3.89
C THR A 27 -1.01 -7.32 4.62
N LYS A 28 -0.20 -6.51 3.93
CA LYS A 28 0.84 -5.66 4.53
C LYS A 28 0.63 -4.21 4.09
N VAL A 29 1.08 -3.27 4.91
CA VAL A 29 1.06 -1.85 4.56
C VAL A 29 2.48 -1.35 4.39
N ILE A 30 2.68 -0.54 3.36
CA ILE A 30 3.94 0.16 3.12
C ILE A 30 3.68 1.66 3.05
N PHE A 31 4.67 2.44 3.45
CA PHE A 31 4.70 3.86 3.13
C PHE A 31 5.59 4.08 1.91
N VAL A 32 5.24 5.07 1.10
CA VAL A 32 6.04 5.58 -0.02
C VAL A 32 6.01 7.10 0.06
N TYR A 33 7.13 7.77 -0.23
CA TYR A 33 7.09 9.24 -0.37
C TYR A 33 6.02 9.65 -1.37
N HIS A 34 5.27 10.70 -1.04
CA HIS A 34 4.11 11.12 -1.83
C HIS A 34 4.46 11.19 -3.31
N ASN A 35 3.71 10.46 -4.12
CA ASN A 35 3.93 10.41 -5.55
C ASN A 35 2.61 10.30 -6.29
N PRO A 36 2.17 11.37 -6.99
CA PRO A 36 0.87 11.38 -7.65
C PRO A 36 0.74 10.34 -8.77
N ALA A 37 1.86 9.80 -9.28
CA ALA A 37 1.83 8.69 -10.23
C ALA A 37 1.28 7.37 -9.63
N LEU A 38 1.21 7.26 -8.30
CA LEU A 38 0.73 6.08 -7.60
C LEU A 38 -0.78 6.09 -7.32
N ALA A 39 -1.47 7.21 -7.56
CA ALA A 39 -2.90 7.36 -7.27
C ALA A 39 -3.82 6.37 -8.04
N ARG A 40 -3.29 5.66 -9.03
CA ARG A 40 -4.00 4.63 -9.81
C ARG A 40 -3.26 3.28 -9.80
N LEU A 41 -2.36 3.07 -8.84
CA LEU A 41 -1.60 1.83 -8.72
C LEU A 41 -2.55 0.69 -8.37
N ASN A 42 -2.50 -0.40 -9.14
CA ASN A 42 -3.32 -1.59 -8.94
C ASN A 42 -2.50 -2.84 -8.62
N ARG A 43 -1.22 -2.87 -9.01
CA ARG A 43 -0.28 -3.94 -8.71
C ARG A 43 1.08 -3.39 -8.31
N ALA A 44 1.78 -4.13 -7.47
CA ALA A 44 3.16 -3.87 -7.11
C ALA A 44 3.99 -5.15 -7.20
N GLN A 45 5.26 -5.01 -7.53
CA GLN A 45 6.23 -6.10 -7.42
C GLN A 45 7.26 -5.73 -6.35
N ILE A 46 7.42 -6.59 -5.35
CA ILE A 46 8.37 -6.40 -4.26
C ILE A 46 9.18 -7.69 -4.10
N SER A 47 10.50 -7.60 -4.26
CA SER A 47 11.42 -8.75 -4.19
C SER A 47 11.00 -9.93 -5.08
N GLY A 48 10.52 -9.63 -6.30
CA GLY A 48 10.06 -10.64 -7.27
C GLY A 48 8.66 -11.20 -7.01
N LEU A 49 8.01 -10.85 -5.89
CA LEU A 49 6.65 -11.27 -5.58
C LEU A 49 5.64 -10.23 -6.07
N GLU A 50 4.53 -10.69 -6.65
CA GLU A 50 3.42 -9.83 -7.08
C GLU A 50 2.40 -9.61 -5.96
N TYR A 51 1.94 -8.38 -5.86
CA TYR A 51 0.91 -7.94 -4.93
C TYR A 51 -0.18 -7.17 -5.66
N GLU A 52 -1.42 -7.38 -5.24
CA GLU A 52 -2.56 -6.52 -5.54
C GLU A 52 -2.58 -5.35 -4.56
N VAL A 53 -2.89 -4.16 -5.06
CA VAL A 53 -3.21 -3.01 -4.21
C VAL A 53 -4.66 -3.13 -3.77
N VAL A 54 -4.88 -3.22 -2.47
CA VAL A 54 -6.19 -3.34 -1.84
C VAL A 54 -6.75 -1.95 -1.51
N ASP A 55 -5.87 -1.04 -1.08
CA ASP A 55 -6.24 0.31 -0.69
C ASP A 55 -5.08 1.28 -0.93
N LEU A 56 -5.43 2.53 -1.24
CA LEU A 56 -4.52 3.64 -1.43
C LEU A 56 -4.98 4.81 -0.57
N ASN A 57 -4.20 5.11 0.46
CA ASN A 57 -4.36 6.32 1.24
C ASN A 57 -3.35 7.34 0.72
N ILE A 58 -3.82 8.21 -0.18
CA ILE A 58 -3.02 9.27 -0.80
C ILE A 58 -3.17 10.54 0.02
N GLU A 59 -2.06 11.19 0.34
CA GLU A 59 -2.09 12.48 1.04
C GLU A 59 -2.68 13.55 0.11
N GLU A 60 -3.77 14.20 0.54
CA GLU A 60 -4.51 15.17 -0.27
C GLU A 60 -3.82 16.56 -0.30
N ASP A 61 -3.13 16.93 0.78
CA ASP A 61 -2.32 18.16 0.89
C ASP A 61 -0.86 17.80 1.23
N PRO A 62 -0.07 17.35 0.24
CA PRO A 62 1.26 16.81 0.49
C PRO A 62 2.29 17.92 0.74
N GLY A 63 2.93 17.86 1.91
CA GLY A 63 4.15 18.60 2.20
C GLY A 63 5.42 17.89 1.70
N PRO A 64 6.62 18.50 1.90
CA PRO A 64 7.89 17.99 1.38
C PRO A 64 8.28 16.58 1.88
N SER A 65 7.71 16.15 2.99
CA SER A 65 7.97 14.85 3.64
C SER A 65 6.71 13.99 3.75
N SER A 66 5.65 14.32 3.01
CA SER A 66 4.42 13.52 3.01
C SER A 66 4.65 12.16 2.39
N PHE A 67 3.86 11.19 2.84
CA PHE A 67 3.90 9.82 2.39
C PHE A 67 2.50 9.30 2.14
N ASP A 68 2.37 8.43 1.15
CA ASP A 68 1.15 7.70 0.85
C ASP A 68 1.26 6.31 1.51
N LEU A 69 0.13 5.79 2.02
CA LEU A 69 0.07 4.42 2.52
C LEU A 69 -0.59 3.52 1.48
N ILE A 70 0.07 2.39 1.20
CA ILE A 70 -0.39 1.41 0.22
C ILE A 70 -0.62 0.09 0.95
N THR A 71 -1.87 -0.38 0.93
CA THR A 71 -2.23 -1.69 1.47
C THR A 71 -2.13 -2.73 0.36
N LEU A 72 -1.29 -3.74 0.59
CA LEU A 72 -0.94 -4.77 -0.39
C LEU A 72 -1.41 -6.14 0.08
N ARG A 73 -1.97 -6.92 -0.84
CA ARG A 73 -2.24 -8.35 -0.65
C ARG A 73 -1.40 -9.16 -1.62
N ARG A 74 -0.73 -10.21 -1.13
CA ARG A 74 0.05 -11.09 -2.00
C ARG A 74 -0.88 -11.80 -2.98
N VAL A 75 -0.52 -11.79 -4.27
CA VAL A 75 -1.17 -12.66 -5.25
C VAL A 75 -0.63 -14.06 -5.01
N THR A 76 -1.44 -14.95 -4.44
CA THR A 76 -1.16 -16.38 -4.50
C THR A 76 -1.54 -16.86 -5.90
N ALA A 77 -0.61 -17.54 -6.58
CA ALA A 77 -0.99 -18.33 -7.74
C ALA A 77 -2.06 -19.32 -7.25
N ARG A 78 -3.22 -19.34 -7.91
CA ARG A 78 -4.11 -20.50 -7.79
C ARG A 78 -3.31 -21.68 -8.35
N GLU A 79 -2.99 -22.63 -7.48
CA GLU A 79 -2.50 -23.95 -7.87
C GLU A 79 -3.58 -24.69 -8.68
#